data_AF-A0A8B5Y0N3-F1
#
_entry.id   AF-A0A8B5Y0N3-F1
#
_cell.length_a   1.000
_cell.length_b   1.000
_cell.length_c   1.000
_cell.angle_alpha   90.00
_cell.angle_beta   90.00
_cell.angle_gamma   90.00
#
_symmetry.space_group_name_H-M   'P 1'
#
loop_
_entity.id
_entity.type
_entity.pdbx_description
1 polymer ?
#
loop_
_entity_poly.entity_id
_entity_poly.type
_entity_poly.pdbx_seq_one_letter_code
_entity_poly.pdbx_strand_id
1 'polypeptide(L)'
;MKLDTYDIRKVIHYYYAKIQETNHPYYWYCLAETQSRAGLTNEALQTIDNALSFPNPYPSKLELLDMQLNLQTVLSREMNLNRTVIVTSKQGDINGDGTKDNVFLTANKTPDSPFWRNITLVIQNGRTNQYEQVQMKNNAGYNPTLFLGDFTGNKGEGILVVIDTGGSGGSIYAYVFSYLNGRLLTIFNSDTFNETFKYDVNYENQYKVKLNSYYLKERYILDLTYKDKEYLSEIYNEEGVLKAPIEGWVNPLSGLYPVDYNRDGIYELEAYQRIAGRYNADSLGYVQTVLKWNGQAFVPDRQNVAIFGRGI
;
A
#
# COMPACT_ATOMS: atom_id res chain seq x y z
N MET A 1 30.32 11.60 18.27
CA MET A 1 31.11 12.00 17.09
C MET A 1 30.96 10.91 16.04
N LYS A 2 30.28 11.18 14.92
CA LYS A 2 30.16 10.20 13.82
C LYS A 2 31.53 10.11 13.12
N LEU A 3 32.20 8.98 13.27
CA LEU A 3 33.43 8.67 12.53
C LEU A 3 33.04 8.42 11.07
N ASP A 4 33.84 8.93 10.13
CA ASP A 4 33.68 8.66 8.70
C ASP A 4 33.95 7.17 8.39
N THR A 5 33.33 6.64 7.34
CA THR A 5 33.48 5.26 6.86
C THR A 5 34.93 4.86 6.58
N TYR A 6 35.78 5.81 6.15
CA TYR A 6 37.22 5.60 5.96
C TYR A 6 37.98 5.44 7.28
N ASP A 7 37.54 6.13 8.32
CA ASP A 7 38.15 6.09 9.65
C ASP A 7 37.83 4.75 10.35
N ILE A 8 36.58 4.30 10.26
CA ILE A 8 36.11 3.03 10.84
C ILE A 8 36.92 1.81 10.33
N ARG A 9 37.25 1.75 9.03
CA ARG A 9 38.05 0.63 8.49
C ARG A 9 39.47 0.60 9.05
N LYS A 10 40.09 1.76 9.28
CA LYS A 10 41.41 1.84 9.90
C LYS A 10 41.38 1.39 11.35
N VAL A 11 40.33 1.76 12.10
CA VAL A 11 40.14 1.33 13.48
C VAL A 11 39.94 -0.19 13.56
N ILE A 12 39.12 -0.78 12.67
CA ILE A 12 38.94 -2.24 12.59
C ILE A 12 40.28 -2.93 12.31
N HIS A 13 41.06 -2.43 11.33
CA HIS A 13 42.37 -2.98 11.00
C HIS A 13 43.36 -2.90 12.18
N TYR A 14 43.37 -1.78 12.89
CA TYR A 14 44.19 -1.59 14.09
C TYR A 14 43.88 -2.65 15.16
N TYR A 15 42.60 -2.91 15.45
CA TYR A 15 42.23 -3.91 16.45
C TYR A 15 42.55 -5.34 16.01
N TYR A 16 42.39 -5.67 14.71
CA TYR A 16 42.87 -6.94 14.18
C TYR A 16 44.38 -7.14 14.41
N ALA A 17 45.19 -6.13 14.11
CA ALA A 17 46.64 -6.20 14.34
C ALA A 17 46.97 -6.41 15.83
N LYS A 18 46.29 -5.68 16.72
CA LYS A 18 46.48 -5.82 18.17
C LYS A 18 46.05 -7.18 18.73
N ILE A 19 44.99 -7.78 18.18
CA ILE A 19 44.57 -9.13 18.51
C ILE A 19 45.63 -10.15 18.09
N GLN A 20 46.22 -10.01 16.91
CA GLN A 20 47.30 -10.91 16.46
C GLN A 20 48.57 -10.78 17.31
N GLU A 21 48.91 -9.56 17.74
CA GLU A 21 50.08 -9.30 18.58
C GLU A 21 49.92 -9.81 20.03
N THR A 22 48.74 -9.61 20.62
CA THR A 22 48.56 -9.75 22.08
C THR A 22 47.55 -10.81 22.47
N ASN A 23 46.59 -11.11 21.59
CA ASN A 23 45.39 -11.90 21.84
C ASN A 23 44.65 -11.51 23.14
N HIS A 24 44.68 -10.23 23.52
CA HIS A 24 44.11 -9.77 24.79
C HIS A 24 42.58 -9.52 24.69
N PRO A 25 41.74 -9.98 25.66
CA PRO A 25 40.28 -9.85 25.62
C PRO A 25 39.75 -8.44 25.36
N TYR A 26 40.44 -7.42 25.88
CA TYR A 26 40.12 -6.00 25.64
C TYR A 26 40.02 -5.66 24.15
N TYR A 27 40.95 -6.12 23.32
CA TYR A 27 40.95 -5.79 21.89
C TYR A 27 39.88 -6.54 21.12
N TRP A 28 39.50 -7.75 21.57
CA TRP A 28 38.34 -8.47 21.04
C TRP A 28 37.04 -7.70 21.29
N TYR A 29 36.85 -7.17 22.50
CA TYR A 29 35.70 -6.30 22.80
C TYR A 29 35.67 -5.03 21.94
N CYS A 30 36.78 -4.30 21.86
CA CYS A 30 36.86 -3.07 21.07
C CYS A 30 36.60 -3.34 19.57
N LEU A 31 37.07 -4.48 19.05
CA LEU A 31 36.78 -4.88 17.68
C LEU A 31 35.28 -5.16 17.49
N ALA A 32 34.66 -5.92 18.39
CA ALA A 32 33.22 -6.23 18.33
C ALA A 32 32.36 -4.96 18.38
N GLU A 33 32.69 -4.02 19.28
CA GLU A 33 31.99 -2.74 19.39
C GLU A 33 32.14 -1.91 18.11
N THR A 34 33.35 -1.87 17.54
CA THR A 34 33.62 -1.14 16.31
C THR A 34 32.86 -1.75 15.12
N GLN A 35 32.85 -3.08 15.00
CA GLN A 35 32.10 -3.79 13.95
C GLN A 35 30.59 -3.57 14.09
N SER A 36 30.05 -3.65 15.31
CA SER A 36 28.65 -3.35 15.62
C SER A 36 28.27 -1.93 15.17
N ARG A 37 29.09 -0.92 15.54
CA ARG A 37 28.89 0.48 15.13
C ARG A 37 29.03 0.70 13.62
N ALA A 38 29.75 -0.18 12.93
CA ALA A 38 29.92 -0.17 11.49
C ALA A 38 28.79 -0.88 10.72
N GLY A 39 27.84 -1.53 11.42
CA GLY A 39 26.78 -2.35 10.81
C GLY A 39 27.26 -3.72 10.32
N LEU A 40 28.47 -4.14 10.70
CA LEU A 40 29.04 -5.45 10.37
C LEU A 40 28.55 -6.50 11.39
N THR A 41 27.25 -6.73 11.40
CA THR A 41 26.55 -7.49 12.46
C THR A 41 27.05 -8.92 12.59
N ASN A 42 27.30 -9.62 11.47
CA ASN A 42 27.78 -11.01 11.48
C ASN A 42 29.22 -11.11 12.00
N GLU A 43 30.09 -10.19 11.57
CA GLU A 43 31.47 -10.11 12.01
C GLU A 43 31.55 -9.75 13.51
N ALA A 44 30.71 -8.82 13.97
CA ALA A 44 30.60 -8.48 15.38
C ALA A 44 30.19 -9.69 16.24
N LEU A 45 29.19 -10.47 15.80
CA LEU A 45 28.75 -11.68 16.49
C LEU A 45 29.87 -12.71 16.61
N GLN A 46 30.61 -12.97 15.51
CA GLN A 46 31.76 -13.88 15.54
C GLN A 46 32.87 -13.38 16.48
N THR A 47 33.14 -12.08 16.48
CA THR A 47 34.13 -11.48 17.38
C THR A 47 33.72 -11.60 18.85
N ILE A 48 32.43 -11.45 19.16
CA ILE A 48 31.89 -11.66 20.51
C ILE A 48 32.02 -13.13 20.95
N ASP A 49 31.74 -14.09 20.07
CA ASP A 49 31.92 -15.52 20.38
C ASP A 49 33.38 -15.82 20.75
N ASN A 50 34.33 -15.24 20.00
CA ASN A 50 35.75 -15.35 20.32
C ASN A 50 36.08 -14.66 21.66
N ALA A 51 35.54 -13.47 21.94
CA ALA A 51 35.72 -12.79 23.22
C ALA A 51 35.17 -13.61 24.41
N LEU A 52 34.04 -14.29 24.24
CA LEU A 52 33.40 -15.15 25.24
C LEU A 52 34.17 -16.44 25.52
N SER A 53 35.07 -16.86 24.62
CA SER A 53 35.89 -18.07 24.79
C SER A 53 37.02 -17.90 25.83
N PHE A 54 37.36 -16.66 26.20
CA PHE A 54 38.39 -16.39 27.20
C PHE A 54 37.93 -16.77 28.62
N PRO A 55 38.81 -17.29 29.49
CA PRO A 55 38.47 -17.58 30.88
C PRO A 55 37.99 -16.35 31.67
N ASN A 56 38.59 -15.18 31.38
CA ASN A 56 38.24 -13.88 31.97
C ASN A 56 37.96 -12.89 30.82
N PRO A 57 36.74 -12.93 30.23
CA PRO A 57 36.40 -12.07 29.11
C PRO A 57 36.22 -10.61 29.58
N TYR A 58 36.61 -9.66 28.75
CA TYR A 58 36.40 -8.23 28.97
C TYR A 58 35.23 -7.75 28.10
N PRO A 59 34.41 -6.79 28.56
CA PRO A 59 34.41 -6.16 29.88
C PRO A 59 33.85 -7.08 30.98
N SER A 60 32.85 -7.88 30.65
CA SER A 60 32.38 -9.01 31.45
C SER A 60 31.62 -9.99 30.55
N LYS A 61 31.45 -11.24 31.02
CA LYS A 61 30.66 -12.24 30.29
C LYS A 61 29.21 -11.77 30.08
N LEU A 62 28.62 -11.10 31.07
CA LEU A 62 27.23 -10.67 31.03
C LEU A 62 27.00 -9.56 29.99
N GLU A 63 27.90 -8.57 29.93
CA GLU A 63 27.82 -7.48 28.94
C GLU A 63 28.01 -7.99 27.51
N LEU A 64 28.93 -8.94 27.30
CA LEU A 64 29.12 -9.57 25.99
C LEU A 64 27.88 -10.36 25.55
N LEU A 65 27.21 -11.06 26.46
CA LEU A 65 25.96 -11.77 26.16
C LEU A 65 24.81 -10.80 25.85
N ASP A 66 24.70 -9.67 26.56
CA ASP A 66 23.69 -8.64 26.26
C ASP A 66 23.94 -8.02 24.87
N MET A 67 25.19 -7.69 24.56
CA MET A 67 25.59 -7.22 23.24
C MET A 67 25.27 -8.24 22.14
N GLN A 68 25.52 -9.53 22.38
CA GLN A 68 25.19 -10.61 21.47
C GLN A 68 23.68 -10.70 21.22
N LEU A 69 22.86 -10.67 22.28
CA LEU A 69 21.40 -10.69 22.18
C LEU A 69 20.90 -9.49 21.36
N ASN A 70 21.38 -8.28 21.64
CA ASN A 70 21.02 -7.08 20.90
C ASN A 70 21.35 -7.22 19.40
N LEU A 71 22.55 -7.70 19.05
CA LEU A 71 22.94 -7.92 17.65
C LEU A 71 22.12 -9.02 16.96
N GLN A 72 21.80 -10.10 17.66
CA GLN A 72 20.93 -11.16 17.14
C GLN A 72 19.51 -10.64 16.86
N THR A 73 18.98 -9.75 17.70
CA THR A 73 17.67 -9.12 17.45
C THR A 73 17.71 -8.19 16.23
N VAL A 74 18.79 -7.42 16.04
CA VAL A 74 18.99 -6.58 14.86
C VAL A 74 19.08 -7.45 13.59
N LEU A 75 19.90 -8.50 13.60
CA LEU A 75 20.03 -9.42 12.47
C LEU A 75 18.70 -10.09 12.13
N SER A 76 17.95 -10.54 13.14
CA SER A 76 16.62 -11.14 12.96
C SER A 76 15.62 -10.14 12.37
N ARG A 77 15.69 -8.87 12.77
CA ARG A 77 14.87 -7.79 12.20
C ARG A 77 15.26 -7.51 10.75
N GLU A 78 16.55 -7.43 10.43
CA GLU A 78 17.04 -7.22 9.06
C GLU A 78 16.67 -8.38 8.12
N MET A 79 16.84 -9.62 8.58
CA MET A 79 16.40 -10.80 7.83
C MET A 79 14.89 -10.79 7.60
N ASN A 80 14.10 -10.40 8.60
CA ASN A 80 12.64 -10.28 8.46
C ASN A 80 12.23 -9.13 7.53
N LEU A 81 12.95 -8.00 7.54
CA LEU A 81 12.70 -6.85 6.66
C LEU A 81 12.89 -7.21 5.16
N ASN A 82 13.79 -8.13 4.85
CA ASN A 82 14.12 -8.56 3.49
C ASN A 82 13.48 -9.89 3.09
N ARG A 83 12.78 -10.57 4.02
CA ARG A 83 12.07 -11.80 3.71
C ARG A 83 10.82 -11.49 2.89
N THR A 84 10.81 -11.98 1.66
CA THR A 84 9.60 -11.98 0.83
C THR A 84 8.71 -13.15 1.23
N VAL A 85 7.43 -12.87 1.44
CA VAL A 85 6.41 -13.88 1.77
C VAL A 85 5.22 -13.77 0.83
N ILE A 86 4.48 -14.87 0.65
CA ILE A 86 3.17 -14.84 -0.02
C ILE A 86 2.17 -14.24 0.96
N VAL A 87 1.53 -13.14 0.54
CA VAL A 87 0.50 -12.45 1.33
C VAL A 87 -0.87 -13.03 1.04
N THR A 88 -1.17 -13.30 -0.23
CA THR A 88 -2.40 -13.95 -0.67
C THR A 88 -2.17 -14.68 -1.99
N SER A 89 -3.03 -15.65 -2.29
CA SER A 89 -2.95 -16.45 -3.50
C SER A 89 -4.33 -16.84 -4.01
N LYS A 90 -4.46 -16.93 -5.34
CA LYS A 90 -5.64 -17.43 -6.05
C LYS A 90 -5.19 -18.37 -7.16
N GLN A 91 -6.15 -19.13 -7.69
CA GLN A 91 -5.92 -20.02 -8.81
C GLN A 91 -7.04 -19.81 -9.83
N GLY A 92 -6.67 -19.62 -11.09
CA GLY A 92 -7.61 -19.22 -12.15
C GLY A 92 -6.99 -19.31 -13.54
N ASP A 93 -7.81 -19.35 -14.58
CA ASP A 93 -7.33 -19.41 -15.97
C ASP A 93 -7.05 -17.98 -16.46
N ILE A 94 -5.81 -17.51 -16.28
CA ILE A 94 -5.45 -16.10 -16.48
C ILE A 94 -5.21 -15.79 -17.96
N ASN A 95 -4.62 -16.73 -18.70
CA ASN A 95 -4.30 -16.57 -20.11
C ASN A 95 -5.41 -17.12 -21.04
N GLY A 96 -6.46 -17.74 -20.51
CA GLY A 96 -7.60 -18.27 -21.25
C GLY A 96 -7.30 -19.59 -21.99
N ASP A 97 -6.27 -20.33 -21.59
CA ASP A 97 -5.84 -21.56 -22.27
C ASP A 97 -6.57 -22.83 -21.79
N GLY A 98 -7.45 -22.69 -20.78
CA GLY A 98 -8.21 -23.76 -20.14
C GLY A 98 -7.49 -24.42 -18.97
N THR A 99 -6.20 -24.13 -18.75
CA THR A 99 -5.42 -24.59 -17.59
C THR A 99 -5.33 -23.49 -16.55
N LYS A 100 -5.60 -23.84 -15.29
CA LYS A 100 -5.49 -22.87 -14.21
C LYS A 100 -4.03 -22.54 -13.87
N ASP A 101 -3.76 -21.25 -13.71
CA ASP A 101 -2.51 -20.67 -13.24
C ASP A 101 -2.57 -20.34 -11.75
N ASN A 102 -1.41 -20.26 -11.09
CA ASN A 102 -1.33 -19.78 -9.71
C ASN A 102 -0.96 -18.30 -9.70
N VAL A 103 -1.72 -17.49 -8.97
CA VAL A 103 -1.50 -16.05 -8.85
C VAL A 103 -1.22 -15.71 -7.38
N PHE A 104 -0.14 -14.98 -7.13
CA PHE A 104 0.32 -14.61 -5.80
C PHE A 104 0.53 -13.10 -5.71
N LEU A 105 0.21 -12.54 -4.54
CA LEU A 105 0.85 -11.30 -4.11
C LEU A 105 1.94 -11.65 -3.12
N THR A 106 3.17 -11.25 -3.43
CA THR A 106 4.31 -11.39 -2.52
C THR A 106 4.73 -10.04 -1.98
N ALA A 107 5.21 -9.97 -0.74
CA ALA A 107 5.67 -8.71 -0.15
C ALA A 107 6.69 -8.93 0.97
N ASN A 108 7.38 -7.86 1.34
CA ASN A 108 8.17 -7.79 2.56
C ASN A 108 7.33 -7.28 3.72
N LYS A 109 7.32 -8.02 4.83
CA LYS A 109 6.62 -7.61 6.04
C LYS A 109 7.42 -6.52 6.76
N THR A 110 6.74 -5.46 7.18
CA THR A 110 7.35 -4.49 8.10
C THR A 110 7.30 -5.06 9.51
N PRO A 111 8.44 -5.13 10.24
CA PRO A 111 8.44 -5.55 11.64
C PRO A 111 7.46 -4.73 12.46
N ASP A 112 6.74 -5.41 13.34
CA ASP A 112 5.82 -4.79 14.31
C ASP A 112 4.72 -3.91 13.68
N SER A 113 4.43 -4.10 12.38
CA SER A 113 3.42 -3.34 11.64
C SER A 113 2.68 -4.21 10.63
N PRO A 114 1.37 -3.99 10.41
CA PRO A 114 0.63 -4.64 9.33
C PRO A 114 0.97 -4.07 7.94
N PHE A 115 1.88 -3.10 7.84
CA PHE A 115 2.30 -2.48 6.60
C PHE A 115 3.18 -3.42 5.76
N TRP A 116 2.84 -3.55 4.48
CA TRP A 116 3.57 -4.33 3.49
C TRP A 116 4.37 -3.43 2.57
N ARG A 117 5.56 -3.89 2.17
CA ARG A 117 6.44 -3.21 1.22
C ARG A 117 6.76 -4.14 0.05
N ASN A 118 7.11 -3.56 -1.10
CA ASN A 118 7.50 -4.31 -2.30
C ASN A 118 6.46 -5.36 -2.73
N ILE A 119 5.18 -5.01 -2.62
CA ILE A 119 4.07 -5.86 -3.05
C ILE A 119 4.22 -6.10 -4.57
N THR A 120 4.48 -7.35 -4.92
CA THR A 120 4.74 -7.80 -6.29
C THR A 120 3.69 -8.83 -6.68
N LEU A 121 3.09 -8.66 -7.86
CA LEU A 121 2.22 -9.67 -8.45
C LEU A 121 3.09 -10.72 -9.14
N VAL A 122 2.85 -12.00 -8.82
CA VAL A 122 3.55 -13.14 -9.41
C VAL A 122 2.52 -14.10 -9.98
N ILE A 123 2.69 -14.47 -11.25
CA ILE A 123 1.83 -15.44 -11.95
C ILE A 123 2.70 -16.63 -12.33
N GLN A 124 2.29 -17.83 -11.95
CA GLN A 124 2.90 -19.08 -12.38
C GLN A 124 1.96 -19.77 -13.36
N ASN A 125 2.39 -19.90 -14.61
CA ASN A 125 1.59 -20.58 -15.62
C ASN A 125 1.44 -22.08 -15.29
N GLY A 126 0.21 -22.59 -15.25
CA GLY A 126 -0.08 -23.96 -14.84
C GLY A 126 0.32 -25.02 -15.86
N ARG A 127 0.50 -24.63 -17.13
CA ARG A 127 0.90 -25.53 -18.22
C ARG A 127 2.41 -25.61 -18.38
N THR A 128 3.11 -24.48 -18.28
CA THR A 128 4.55 -24.37 -18.55
C THR A 128 5.41 -24.27 -17.30
N ASN A 129 4.81 -24.01 -16.13
CA ASN A 129 5.48 -23.67 -14.87
C ASN A 129 6.38 -22.42 -14.95
N GLN A 130 6.21 -21.59 -15.98
CA GLN A 130 6.93 -20.33 -16.08
C GLN A 130 6.35 -19.29 -15.13
N TYR A 131 7.21 -18.43 -14.60
CA TYR A 131 6.84 -17.35 -13.70
C TYR A 131 6.95 -16.00 -14.40
N GLU A 132 5.92 -15.17 -14.28
CA GLU A 132 5.92 -13.77 -14.65
C GLU A 132 5.75 -12.92 -13.39
N GLN A 133 6.52 -11.83 -13.27
CA GLN A 133 6.42 -10.89 -12.15
C GLN A 133 6.09 -9.50 -12.67
N VAL A 134 5.11 -8.85 -12.05
CA VAL A 134 4.69 -7.50 -12.40
C VAL A 134 4.95 -6.56 -11.24
N GLN A 135 5.76 -5.53 -11.51
CA GLN A 135 6.03 -4.46 -10.57
C GLN A 135 4.95 -3.37 -10.71
N MET A 136 4.33 -3.02 -9.60
CA MET A 136 3.35 -1.93 -9.50
C MET A 136 4.06 -0.66 -9.04
N LYS A 137 3.66 0.50 -9.58
CA LYS A 137 4.24 1.80 -9.22
C LYS A 137 4.07 2.10 -7.73
N ASN A 138 2.84 1.97 -7.24
CA ASN A 138 2.51 2.03 -5.82
C ASN A 138 2.36 0.60 -5.29
N ASN A 139 3.37 0.12 -4.57
CA ASN A 139 3.53 -1.27 -4.14
C ASN A 139 3.74 -1.42 -2.62
N ALA A 140 3.27 -0.45 -1.83
CA ALA A 140 3.35 -0.50 -0.38
C ALA A 140 2.06 0.02 0.24
N GLY A 141 1.60 -0.63 1.31
CA GLY A 141 0.31 -0.34 1.93
C GLY A 141 -0.18 -1.45 2.85
N TYR A 142 -1.47 -1.42 3.15
CA TYR A 142 -2.16 -2.35 4.05
C TYR A 142 -3.14 -3.23 3.27
N ASN A 143 -3.50 -4.37 3.86
CA ASN A 143 -4.54 -5.30 3.38
C ASN A 143 -4.54 -5.56 1.85
N PRO A 144 -3.41 -5.97 1.23
CA PRO A 144 -3.41 -6.28 -0.19
C PRO A 144 -4.36 -7.45 -0.49
N THR A 145 -5.27 -7.25 -1.44
CA THR A 145 -6.25 -8.25 -1.87
C THR A 145 -6.08 -8.61 -3.33
N LEU A 146 -6.53 -9.82 -3.67
CA LEU A 146 -6.42 -10.42 -5.00
C LEU A 146 -7.78 -11.02 -5.40
N PHE A 147 -8.32 -10.56 -6.51
CA PHE A 147 -9.54 -11.06 -7.13
C PHE A 147 -9.27 -11.47 -8.58
N LEU A 148 -9.90 -12.56 -9.01
CA LEU A 148 -9.83 -13.08 -10.38
C LEU A 148 -11.25 -13.10 -10.97
N GLY A 149 -11.40 -12.64 -12.21
CA GLY A 149 -12.67 -12.68 -12.96
C GLY A 149 -12.50 -12.11 -14.36
N ASP A 150 -13.36 -12.48 -15.32
CA ASP A 150 -13.28 -11.96 -16.68
C ASP A 150 -13.78 -10.50 -16.70
N PHE A 151 -12.89 -9.58 -17.07
CA PHE A 151 -13.20 -8.15 -17.20
C PHE A 151 -13.37 -7.70 -18.66
N THR A 152 -12.95 -8.53 -19.62
CA THR A 152 -12.79 -8.12 -21.02
C THR A 152 -13.64 -8.92 -21.99
N GLY A 153 -14.29 -9.99 -21.51
CA GLY A 153 -15.08 -10.93 -22.31
C GLY A 153 -14.24 -11.88 -23.15
N ASN A 154 -12.92 -11.98 -22.88
CA ASN A 154 -12.01 -12.83 -23.63
C ASN A 154 -11.90 -14.25 -23.05
N LYS A 155 -12.68 -14.57 -22.00
CA LYS A 155 -12.69 -15.82 -21.23
C LYS A 155 -11.46 -16.08 -20.36
N GLY A 156 -10.43 -15.25 -20.44
CA GLY A 156 -9.32 -15.25 -19.49
C GLY A 156 -9.68 -14.39 -18.28
N GLU A 157 -9.46 -14.92 -17.08
CA GLU A 157 -9.68 -14.16 -15.85
C GLU A 157 -8.63 -13.05 -15.74
N GLY A 158 -9.07 -11.81 -15.68
CA GLY A 158 -8.22 -10.70 -15.29
C GLY A 158 -7.99 -10.69 -13.78
N ILE A 159 -6.96 -9.94 -13.37
CA ILE A 159 -6.46 -9.88 -12.01
C ILE A 159 -6.70 -8.48 -11.46
N LEU A 160 -7.55 -8.36 -10.45
CA LEU A 160 -7.71 -7.13 -9.67
C LEU A 160 -6.86 -7.21 -8.39
N VAL A 161 -5.99 -6.22 -8.22
CA VAL A 161 -5.19 -6.01 -7.01
C VAL A 161 -5.64 -4.71 -6.36
N VAL A 162 -5.96 -4.75 -5.07
CA VAL A 162 -6.30 -3.57 -4.26
C VAL A 162 -5.41 -3.53 -3.03
N ILE A 163 -4.86 -2.35 -2.71
CA ILE A 163 -3.97 -2.09 -1.58
C ILE A 163 -4.45 -0.83 -0.86
N ASP A 164 -4.66 -0.90 0.45
CA ASP A 164 -5.04 0.27 1.25
C ASP A 164 -3.82 1.18 1.48
N THR A 165 -3.97 2.48 1.27
CA THR A 165 -2.87 3.44 1.49
C THR A 165 -2.59 3.72 2.98
N GLY A 166 -3.60 3.54 3.84
CA GLY A 166 -3.53 3.80 5.28
C GLY A 166 -3.71 5.27 5.71
N GLY A 167 -3.98 6.19 4.79
CA GLY A 167 -4.32 7.58 5.13
C GLY A 167 -5.74 7.73 5.69
N SER A 168 -6.01 8.83 6.40
CA SER A 168 -7.37 9.17 6.92
C SER A 168 -8.41 9.37 5.80
N GLY A 169 -7.95 9.55 4.56
CA GLY A 169 -8.76 9.51 3.35
C GLY A 169 -9.41 8.15 3.09
N GLY A 170 -8.87 7.05 3.62
CA GLY A 170 -9.30 5.70 3.27
C GLY A 170 -9.09 5.38 1.79
N SER A 171 -8.06 5.96 1.18
CA SER A 171 -7.77 5.79 -0.25
C SER A 171 -7.09 4.44 -0.50
N ILE A 172 -7.25 3.93 -1.72
CA ILE A 172 -6.65 2.68 -2.18
C ILE A 172 -5.76 2.91 -3.40
N TYR A 173 -4.75 2.06 -3.57
CA TYR A 173 -4.15 1.77 -4.86
C TYR A 173 -4.87 0.58 -5.48
N ALA A 174 -5.24 0.68 -6.76
CA ALA A 174 -5.91 -0.41 -7.46
C ALA A 174 -5.37 -0.57 -8.89
N TYR A 175 -5.21 -1.83 -9.29
CA TYR A 175 -4.74 -2.22 -10.61
C TYR A 175 -5.59 -3.37 -11.14
N VAL A 176 -5.95 -3.31 -12.42
CA VAL A 176 -6.53 -4.46 -13.13
C VAL A 176 -5.57 -4.86 -14.24
N PHE A 177 -5.23 -6.14 -14.29
CA PHE A 177 -4.42 -6.73 -15.34
C PHE A 177 -5.24 -7.75 -16.13
N SER A 178 -4.98 -7.88 -17.43
CA SER A 178 -5.58 -8.93 -18.25
C SER A 178 -4.64 -9.32 -19.38
N TYR A 179 -4.67 -10.60 -19.77
CA TYR A 179 -3.96 -11.07 -20.94
C TYR A 179 -4.73 -10.69 -22.21
N LEU A 180 -4.18 -9.78 -23.00
CA LEU A 180 -4.72 -9.37 -24.29
C LEU A 180 -3.70 -9.67 -25.38
N ASN A 181 -4.11 -10.41 -26.40
CA ASN A 181 -3.24 -10.84 -27.50
C ASN A 181 -1.95 -11.54 -27.01
N GLY A 182 -2.07 -12.40 -26.00
CA GLY A 182 -0.95 -13.18 -25.45
C GLY A 182 0.03 -12.38 -24.59
N ARG A 183 -0.30 -11.15 -24.19
CA ARG A 183 0.51 -10.32 -23.30
C ARG A 183 -0.30 -9.83 -22.12
N LEU A 184 0.29 -9.87 -20.93
CA LEU A 184 -0.31 -9.27 -19.74
C LEU A 184 -0.21 -7.74 -19.83
N LEU A 185 -1.36 -7.07 -19.80
CA LEU A 185 -1.44 -5.61 -19.81
C LEU A 185 -2.12 -5.10 -18.55
N THR A 186 -1.64 -3.96 -18.03
CA THR A 186 -2.39 -3.17 -17.05
C THR A 186 -3.51 -2.42 -17.78
N ILE A 187 -4.75 -2.80 -17.53
CA ILE A 187 -5.94 -2.24 -18.18
C ILE A 187 -6.70 -1.23 -17.31
N PHE A 188 -6.36 -1.13 -16.01
CA PHE A 188 -6.83 -0.09 -15.10
C PHE A 188 -5.73 0.29 -14.09
N ASN A 189 -5.67 1.58 -13.74
CA ASN A 189 -4.77 2.13 -12.72
C ASN A 189 -5.49 3.24 -11.93
N SER A 190 -5.49 3.14 -10.59
CA SER A 190 -6.13 4.13 -9.72
C SER A 190 -5.55 5.54 -9.83
N ASP A 191 -4.25 5.70 -10.08
CA ASP A 191 -3.63 7.04 -10.24
C ASP A 191 -4.24 7.75 -11.46
N THR A 192 -4.30 7.06 -12.60
CA THR A 192 -4.90 7.60 -13.83
C THR A 192 -6.39 7.87 -13.67
N PHE A 193 -7.11 7.01 -12.95
CA PHE A 193 -8.51 7.24 -12.61
C PHE A 193 -8.66 8.53 -11.78
N ASN A 194 -7.89 8.70 -10.71
CA ASN A 194 -7.94 9.88 -9.83
C ASN A 194 -7.58 11.17 -10.57
N GLU A 195 -6.67 11.11 -11.54
CA GLU A 195 -6.31 12.26 -12.37
C GLU A 195 -7.42 12.66 -13.36
N THR A 196 -8.19 11.68 -13.84
CA THR A 196 -9.27 11.85 -14.83
C THR A 196 -10.58 12.28 -14.17
N PHE A 197 -11.00 11.60 -13.11
CA PHE A 197 -12.26 11.82 -12.41
C PHE A 197 -12.08 12.85 -11.29
N LYS A 198 -12.00 14.11 -11.71
CA LYS A 198 -11.93 15.29 -10.85
C LYS A 198 -13.25 16.02 -10.78
N TYR A 199 -13.47 16.68 -9.65
CA TYR A 199 -14.72 17.36 -9.35
C TYR A 199 -14.47 18.71 -8.70
N ASP A 200 -15.47 19.57 -8.86
CA ASP A 200 -15.66 20.79 -8.10
C ASP A 200 -16.81 20.57 -7.10
N VAL A 201 -16.64 20.99 -5.84
CA VAL A 201 -17.63 20.82 -4.77
C VAL A 201 -17.83 22.17 -4.08
N ASN A 202 -19.01 22.76 -4.25
CA ASN A 202 -19.34 24.06 -3.69
C ASN A 202 -20.62 23.97 -2.85
N TYR A 203 -20.58 24.53 -1.65
CA TYR A 203 -21.80 24.78 -0.90
C TYR A 203 -22.58 25.90 -1.59
N GLU A 204 -23.90 25.82 -1.54
CA GLU A 204 -24.83 26.75 -2.16
C GLU A 204 -25.92 27.11 -1.17
N ASN A 205 -26.56 28.25 -1.38
CA ASN A 205 -27.72 28.67 -0.58
C ASN A 205 -28.82 27.58 -0.58
N GLN A 206 -29.70 27.67 0.41
CA GLN A 206 -30.82 26.78 0.64
C GLN A 206 -30.35 25.34 0.94
N TYR A 207 -29.34 25.23 1.81
CA TYR A 207 -28.82 23.96 2.34
C TYR A 207 -28.37 22.98 1.27
N LYS A 208 -27.65 23.46 0.25
CA LYS A 208 -27.27 22.63 -0.91
C LYS A 208 -25.76 22.51 -1.05
N VAL A 209 -25.33 21.42 -1.65
CA VAL A 209 -23.97 21.26 -2.17
C VAL A 209 -24.06 20.88 -3.64
N LYS A 210 -23.39 21.66 -4.47
CA LYS A 210 -23.24 21.43 -5.90
C LYS A 210 -21.93 20.72 -6.17
N LEU A 211 -22.01 19.57 -6.83
CA LEU A 211 -20.87 18.80 -7.31
C LEU A 211 -20.88 18.85 -8.85
N ASN A 212 -19.77 19.24 -9.47
CA ASN A 212 -19.61 19.20 -10.93
C ASN A 212 -18.50 18.21 -11.31
N SER A 213 -18.82 17.25 -12.18
CA SER A 213 -17.85 16.30 -12.75
C SER A 213 -17.16 16.93 -13.96
N TYR A 214 -15.83 17.08 -13.91
CA TYR A 214 -15.09 17.67 -15.03
C TYR A 214 -15.03 16.75 -16.24
N TYR A 215 -14.95 15.44 -16.04
CA TYR A 215 -14.84 14.47 -17.13
C TYR A 215 -16.20 14.24 -17.81
N LEU A 216 -17.25 13.94 -17.04
CA LEU A 216 -18.57 13.63 -17.57
C LEU A 216 -19.39 14.88 -17.96
N LYS A 217 -18.98 16.07 -17.50
CA LYS A 217 -19.74 17.33 -17.67
C LYS A 217 -21.12 17.28 -17.04
N GLU A 218 -21.24 16.52 -15.96
CA GLU A 218 -22.47 16.34 -15.20
C GLU A 218 -22.47 17.16 -13.93
N ARG A 219 -23.67 17.50 -13.44
CA ARG A 219 -23.89 18.25 -12.21
C ARG A 219 -24.82 17.48 -11.29
N TYR A 220 -24.47 17.46 -10.01
CA TYR A 220 -25.25 16.88 -8.93
C TYR A 220 -25.53 17.94 -7.87
N ILE A 221 -26.72 17.91 -7.29
CA ILE A 221 -27.11 18.77 -6.16
C ILE A 221 -27.48 17.86 -5.00
N LEU A 222 -26.73 17.96 -3.91
CA LEU A 222 -27.02 17.29 -2.66
C LEU A 222 -27.80 18.26 -1.77
N ASP A 223 -28.93 17.80 -1.25
CA ASP A 223 -29.67 18.50 -0.21
C ASP A 223 -29.09 18.12 1.16
N LEU A 224 -28.69 19.10 1.97
CA LEU A 224 -28.09 18.91 3.29
C LEU A 224 -29.11 18.92 4.43
N THR A 225 -30.40 19.06 4.16
CA THR A 225 -31.46 19.11 5.19
C THR A 225 -31.53 17.85 6.07
N TYR A 226 -30.89 16.75 5.66
CA TYR A 226 -30.70 15.56 6.48
C TYR A 226 -29.64 15.72 7.60
N LYS A 227 -28.83 16.80 7.58
CA LYS A 227 -27.85 17.10 8.62
C LYS A 227 -28.52 17.82 9.80
N ASP A 228 -27.93 17.67 10.97
CA ASP A 228 -28.46 18.23 12.22
C ASP A 228 -28.49 19.77 12.19
N LYS A 229 -29.44 20.38 12.94
CA LYS A 229 -29.64 21.84 12.94
C LYS A 229 -28.40 22.60 13.37
N GLU A 230 -27.66 22.05 14.32
CA GLU A 230 -26.39 22.60 14.81
C GLU A 230 -25.40 22.75 13.65
N TYR A 231 -25.22 21.67 12.86
CA TYR A 231 -24.36 21.68 11.68
C TYR A 231 -24.80 22.73 10.65
N LEU A 232 -26.09 22.80 10.34
CA LEU A 232 -26.61 23.74 9.35
C LEU A 232 -26.51 25.20 9.82
N SER A 233 -26.77 25.45 11.11
CA SER A 233 -26.71 26.79 11.69
C SER A 233 -25.29 27.36 11.73
N GLU A 234 -24.25 26.53 11.71
CA GLU A 234 -22.87 27.00 11.57
C GLU A 234 -22.58 27.56 10.16
N ILE A 235 -23.28 27.04 9.14
CA ILE A 235 -22.99 27.30 7.72
C ILE A 235 -23.93 28.36 7.13
N TYR A 236 -25.19 28.33 7.54
CA TYR A 236 -26.26 29.14 6.98
C TYR A 236 -26.87 30.07 8.02
N ASN A 237 -27.40 31.21 7.58
CA ASN A 237 -28.30 32.04 8.40
C ASN A 237 -29.73 31.44 8.43
N GLU A 238 -30.65 32.11 9.13
CA GLU A 238 -32.03 31.65 9.29
C GLU A 238 -32.80 31.60 7.96
N GLU A 239 -32.41 32.40 6.98
CA GLU A 239 -32.97 32.41 5.62
C GLU A 239 -32.36 31.33 4.71
N GLY A 240 -31.44 30.50 5.21
CA GLY A 240 -30.75 29.47 4.43
C GLY A 240 -29.68 30.01 3.48
N VAL A 241 -29.20 31.24 3.69
CA VAL A 241 -28.11 31.85 2.91
C VAL A 241 -26.76 31.52 3.58
N LEU A 242 -25.76 31.19 2.77
CA LEU A 242 -24.41 30.93 3.25
C LEU A 242 -23.84 32.15 3.98
N LYS A 243 -23.27 31.91 5.16
CA LYS A 243 -22.56 32.94 5.94
C LYS A 243 -21.24 33.33 5.29
N ALA A 244 -20.60 32.39 4.59
CA ALA A 244 -19.39 32.58 3.80
C ALA A 244 -19.32 31.49 2.71
N PRO A 245 -18.56 31.69 1.62
CA PRO A 245 -18.27 30.64 0.65
C PRO A 245 -17.57 29.45 1.30
N ILE A 246 -17.99 28.23 0.94
CA ILE A 246 -17.37 26.98 1.43
C ILE A 246 -17.20 26.04 0.25
N GLU A 247 -15.99 25.51 0.13
CA GLU A 247 -15.63 24.48 -0.84
C GLU A 247 -15.45 23.15 -0.10
N GLY A 248 -15.93 22.08 -0.73
CA GLY A 248 -15.58 20.71 -0.38
C GLY A 248 -14.61 20.13 -1.40
N TRP A 249 -14.42 18.81 -1.37
CA TRP A 249 -13.65 18.11 -2.41
C TRP A 249 -14.07 16.65 -2.51
N VAL A 250 -13.67 16.02 -3.61
CA VAL A 250 -13.79 14.57 -3.79
C VAL A 250 -12.43 13.94 -3.55
N ASN A 251 -12.39 12.97 -2.65
CA ASN A 251 -11.17 12.25 -2.32
C ASN A 251 -10.73 11.31 -3.46
N PRO A 252 -9.46 10.87 -3.46
CA PRO A 252 -9.03 9.77 -4.30
C PRO A 252 -9.88 8.51 -4.07
N LEU A 253 -9.85 7.60 -5.03
CA LEU A 253 -10.52 6.31 -5.02
C LEU A 253 -10.38 5.63 -3.64
N SER A 254 -11.51 5.36 -2.99
CA SER A 254 -11.60 4.72 -1.68
C SER A 254 -12.09 3.28 -1.76
N GLY A 255 -12.56 2.84 -2.92
CA GLY A 255 -13.05 1.48 -3.15
C GLY A 255 -13.16 1.20 -4.64
N LEU A 256 -12.83 -0.03 -5.04
CA LEU A 256 -13.00 -0.53 -6.40
C LEU A 256 -13.50 -1.96 -6.31
N TYR A 257 -14.72 -2.20 -6.76
CA TYR A 257 -15.38 -3.48 -6.62
C TYR A 257 -15.68 -4.08 -7.98
N PRO A 258 -15.30 -5.34 -8.24
CA PRO A 258 -15.73 -6.05 -9.44
C PRO A 258 -17.19 -6.46 -9.25
N VAL A 259 -18.08 -6.01 -10.15
CA VAL A 259 -19.51 -6.34 -10.11
C VAL A 259 -19.97 -6.76 -11.49
N ASP A 260 -20.56 -7.95 -11.59
CA ASP A 260 -21.26 -8.41 -12.78
C ASP A 260 -22.74 -8.02 -12.64
N TYR A 261 -23.10 -6.86 -13.18
CA TYR A 261 -24.44 -6.28 -12.97
C TYR A 261 -25.53 -7.01 -13.76
N ASN A 262 -25.21 -7.50 -14.95
CA ASN A 262 -26.13 -8.13 -15.89
C ASN A 262 -26.11 -9.67 -15.82
N ARG A 263 -25.20 -10.24 -15.01
CA ARG A 263 -25.00 -11.69 -14.81
C ARG A 263 -24.54 -12.41 -16.07
N ASP A 264 -23.75 -11.74 -16.92
CA ASP A 264 -23.21 -12.31 -18.15
C ASP A 264 -21.82 -12.95 -17.96
N GLY A 265 -21.26 -12.88 -16.75
CA GLY A 265 -19.94 -13.38 -16.41
C GLY A 265 -18.81 -12.38 -16.68
N ILE A 266 -19.11 -11.19 -17.19
CA ILE A 266 -18.14 -10.12 -17.44
C ILE A 266 -18.29 -9.06 -16.34
N TYR A 267 -17.23 -8.82 -15.60
CA TYR A 267 -17.21 -7.88 -14.49
C TYR A 267 -17.01 -6.43 -14.97
N GLU A 268 -17.91 -5.55 -14.56
CA GLU A 268 -17.67 -4.11 -14.52
C GLU A 268 -16.92 -3.72 -13.24
N LEU A 269 -16.40 -2.48 -13.20
CA LEU A 269 -15.75 -1.90 -12.02
C LEU A 269 -16.64 -0.83 -11.39
N GLU A 270 -17.06 -1.03 -10.15
CA GLU A 270 -17.74 0.00 -9.36
C GLU A 270 -16.72 0.77 -8.50
N ALA A 271 -16.44 2.00 -8.90
CA ALA A 271 -15.47 2.90 -8.29
C ALA A 271 -16.15 3.87 -7.31
N TYR A 272 -15.59 3.99 -6.10
CA TYR A 272 -16.09 4.85 -5.04
C TYR A 272 -15.10 5.98 -4.73
N GLN A 273 -15.57 7.22 -4.74
CA GLN A 273 -14.82 8.39 -4.26
C GLN A 273 -15.66 9.14 -3.22
N ARG A 274 -15.11 9.34 -2.01
CA ARG A 274 -15.81 10.07 -0.94
C ARG A 274 -15.90 11.56 -1.26
N ILE A 275 -17.08 12.15 -1.05
CA ILE A 275 -17.30 13.60 -1.07
C ILE A 275 -17.08 14.13 0.36
N ALA A 276 -16.02 14.91 0.55
CA ALA A 276 -15.73 15.60 1.80
C ALA A 276 -16.31 17.02 1.78
N GLY A 277 -16.92 17.42 2.89
CA GLY A 277 -17.45 18.75 3.13
C GLY A 277 -16.38 19.69 3.71
N ARG A 278 -16.69 20.32 4.86
CA ARG A 278 -15.83 21.34 5.49
C ARG A 278 -14.46 20.82 5.94
N TYR A 279 -14.36 19.52 6.20
CA TYR A 279 -13.14 18.81 6.58
C TYR A 279 -13.26 17.34 6.15
N ASN A 280 -12.14 16.61 6.09
CA ASN A 280 -12.12 15.27 5.49
C ASN A 280 -13.07 14.24 6.14
N ALA A 281 -13.34 14.38 7.44
CA ALA A 281 -14.24 13.53 8.20
C ALA A 281 -15.73 13.94 8.08
N ASP A 282 -16.02 15.15 7.57
CA ASP A 282 -17.38 15.58 7.23
C ASP A 282 -17.78 14.94 5.90
N SER A 283 -18.20 13.67 5.97
CA SER A 283 -18.65 12.95 4.79
C SER A 283 -20.02 13.46 4.35
N LEU A 284 -20.11 13.88 3.08
CA LEU A 284 -21.38 14.25 2.44
C LEU A 284 -21.98 13.07 1.68
N GLY A 285 -21.17 12.12 1.25
CA GLY A 285 -21.59 10.96 0.48
C GLY A 285 -20.46 10.40 -0.36
N TYR A 286 -20.81 9.69 -1.42
CA TYR A 286 -19.87 9.11 -2.38
C TYR A 286 -20.31 9.40 -3.81
N VAL A 287 -19.35 9.72 -4.66
CA VAL A 287 -19.50 9.53 -6.10
C VAL A 287 -19.22 8.06 -6.40
N GLN A 288 -20.18 7.41 -7.03
CA GLN A 288 -20.09 6.02 -7.49
C GLN A 288 -20.07 6.02 -9.00
N THR A 289 -18.99 5.52 -9.61
CA THR A 289 -18.85 5.43 -11.06
C THR A 289 -18.72 3.96 -11.45
N VAL A 290 -19.62 3.48 -12.29
CA VAL A 290 -19.49 2.15 -12.89
C VAL A 290 -18.73 2.30 -14.21
N LEU A 291 -17.66 1.53 -14.36
CA LEU A 291 -16.85 1.48 -15.56
C LEU A 291 -17.02 0.14 -16.26
N LYS A 292 -17.26 0.17 -17.57
CA LYS A 292 -17.38 -1.01 -18.42
C LYS A 292 -16.25 -1.06 -19.43
N TRP A 293 -15.74 -2.26 -19.69
CA TRP A 293 -14.76 -2.47 -20.76
C TRP A 293 -15.42 -2.32 -22.13
N ASN A 294 -14.91 -1.43 -22.98
CA ASN A 294 -15.46 -1.21 -24.32
C ASN A 294 -14.68 -1.93 -25.45
N GLY A 295 -13.74 -2.82 -25.08
CA GLY A 295 -12.80 -3.47 -26.00
C GLY A 295 -11.40 -2.84 -26.00
N GLN A 296 -11.25 -1.61 -25.50
CA GLN A 296 -9.97 -0.90 -25.45
C GLN A 296 -9.62 -0.35 -24.07
N ALA A 297 -10.61 0.17 -23.34
CA ALA A 297 -10.43 0.76 -22.02
C ALA A 297 -11.70 0.60 -21.18
N PHE A 298 -11.55 0.73 -19.87
CA PHE A 298 -12.68 0.97 -18.98
C PHE A 298 -13.21 2.39 -19.17
N VAL A 299 -14.48 2.51 -19.56
CA VAL A 299 -15.18 3.78 -19.77
C VAL A 299 -16.40 3.87 -18.86
N PRO A 300 -16.84 5.08 -18.44
CA PRO A 300 -18.05 5.24 -17.64
C PRO A 300 -19.28 4.71 -18.35
N ASP A 301 -19.98 3.80 -17.67
CA ASP A 301 -21.34 3.36 -18.03
C ASP A 301 -22.38 4.27 -17.36
N ARG A 302 -22.19 4.54 -16.07
CA ARG A 302 -23.04 5.43 -15.28
C ARG A 302 -22.29 6.01 -14.08
N GLN A 303 -22.76 7.17 -13.62
CA GLN A 303 -22.31 7.79 -12.38
C GLN A 303 -23.51 8.21 -11.54
N ASN A 304 -23.42 7.98 -10.24
CA ASN A 304 -24.41 8.38 -9.25
C ASN A 304 -23.73 9.04 -8.05
N VAL A 305 -24.50 9.81 -7.29
CA VAL A 305 -24.10 10.28 -5.96
C VAL A 305 -24.96 9.61 -4.90
N ALA A 306 -24.33 8.90 -3.98
CA ALA A 306 -25.00 8.26 -2.85
C ALA A 306 -24.77 9.05 -1.56
N ILE A 307 -25.84 9.23 -0.78
CA ILE A 307 -25.83 9.87 0.54
C ILE A 307 -26.26 8.89 1.63
N PHE A 308 -25.90 9.17 2.88
CA PHE A 308 -26.27 8.31 4.01
C PHE A 308 -27.73 8.50 4.41
N GLY A 309 -28.40 7.40 4.76
CA GLY A 309 -29.69 7.47 5.44
C GLY A 309 -29.57 8.06 6.85
N ARG A 310 -30.65 8.65 7.34
CA ARG A 310 -30.80 9.13 8.73
C ARG A 310 -32.13 8.64 9.30
N GLY A 311 -32.17 8.47 10.62
CA GLY A 311 -33.42 8.20 11.34
C GLY A 311 -34.37 9.38 11.21
N ILE A 312 -35.67 9.08 11.13
CA ILE A 312 -36.77 10.06 11.07
C ILE A 312 -37.04 10.63 12.46
#